data_AF-A0A0E0J7F0-F1
#
_entry.id   AF-A0A0E0J7F0-F1
#
_cell.length_a   1.000
_cell.length_b   1.000
_cell.length_c   1.000
_cell.angle_alpha   90.00
_cell.angle_beta   90.00
_cell.angle_gamma   90.00
#
_symmetry.space_group_name_H-M   'P 1'
#
loop_
_entity.id
_entity.type
_entity.pdbx_description
1 polymer ?
#
loop_
_entity_poly.entity_id
_entity_poly.type
_entity_poly.pdbx_seq_one_letter_code
_entity_poly.pdbx_strand_id
1 'polypeptide(L)'
;MAAARFAGVPRRAAQSSSSSSQAPLDEPPPPALTPEQVGLCREALEYFEGMCGRPEAMSDEFRRLQDTRHELMRSSNEARNAANREKNRYIDVVPFDTTRVRLKRSTTSQTSSNDYINASFIKVTEDNRVAKFISTQGPLAKTFDDFWEMVYEYQCPIIVMLTQFDSLKCDEYLPLRKQREAYGKYNVKITNAKRDSHHAGIGRTGAYITIHSTIERLLLGDKSSYHLDETVKTLRTQRVGMVQTEI
;
A
#
# COMPACT_ATOMS: atom_id res chain seq x y z
N MET A 1 2.18 8.49 2.67
CA MET A 1 2.44 7.17 2.07
C MET A 1 1.13 6.57 1.63
N ALA A 2 1.15 5.90 0.48
CA ALA A 2 0.00 5.24 -0.12
C ALA A 2 0.33 3.77 -0.36
N ALA A 3 -0.68 2.90 -0.27
CA ALA A 3 -0.59 1.51 -0.68
C ALA A 3 -1.53 1.28 -1.87
N ALA A 4 -1.08 0.57 -2.89
CA ALA A 4 -1.94 0.15 -3.98
C ALA A 4 -2.07 -1.38 -4.01
N ARG A 5 -3.29 -1.91 -4.20
CA ARG A 5 -3.54 -3.36 -4.32
C ARG A 5 -3.47 -3.77 -5.79
N PHE A 6 -3.06 -5.01 -6.09
CA PHE A 6 -3.01 -5.57 -7.46
C PHE A 6 -3.69 -6.94 -7.54
N ALA A 7 -4.35 -7.22 -8.67
CA ALA A 7 -5.05 -8.49 -8.91
C ALA A 7 -4.23 -9.44 -9.80
N GLY A 8 -4.31 -10.75 -9.54
CA GLY A 8 -3.94 -11.80 -10.49
C GLY A 8 -5.07 -12.05 -11.50
N VAL A 9 -4.72 -12.21 -12.78
CA VAL A 9 -5.59 -12.31 -13.97
C VAL A 9 -6.50 -13.56 -13.94
N PRO A 10 -7.78 -13.51 -14.38
CA PRO A 10 -8.18 -13.71 -15.79
C PRO A 10 -9.12 -12.65 -16.42
N ARG A 11 -8.99 -12.50 -17.75
CA ARG A 11 -9.71 -11.61 -18.70
C ARG A 11 -11.16 -12.01 -19.02
N ARG A 12 -12.04 -11.01 -19.26
CA ARG A 12 -12.98 -10.77 -20.40
C ARG A 12 -14.13 -9.85 -19.93
N ALA A 13 -14.92 -9.13 -20.72
CA ALA A 13 -14.92 -8.58 -22.08
C ALA A 13 -15.94 -7.41 -22.02
N ALA A 14 -15.78 -6.39 -22.88
CA ALA A 14 -16.63 -5.20 -22.89
C ALA A 14 -18.03 -5.45 -23.46
N GLN A 15 -19.04 -4.69 -23.00
CA GLN A 15 -20.15 -4.19 -23.83
C GLN A 15 -21.00 -3.11 -23.10
N SER A 16 -21.84 -2.44 -23.90
CA SER A 16 -22.21 -1.03 -23.91
C SER A 16 -23.47 -0.59 -23.14
N SER A 17 -23.45 0.69 -22.75
CA SER A 17 -24.53 1.67 -22.46
C SER A 17 -26.01 1.26 -22.35
N SER A 18 -26.67 1.71 -21.28
CA SER A 18 -27.89 2.53 -21.36
C SER A 18 -28.17 3.26 -20.03
N SER A 19 -28.85 4.40 -20.12
CA SER A 19 -29.16 5.34 -19.06
C SER A 19 -30.25 4.84 -18.10
N SER A 20 -30.03 4.92 -16.79
CA SER A 20 -31.13 5.04 -15.82
C SER A 20 -30.62 5.66 -14.50
N SER A 21 -31.36 6.67 -14.06
CA SER A 21 -31.45 7.23 -12.70
C SER A 21 -30.87 6.35 -11.59
N GLN A 22 -29.87 6.86 -10.85
CA GLN A 22 -29.22 6.11 -9.78
C GLN A 22 -29.66 6.59 -8.40
N ALA A 23 -30.21 5.62 -7.67
CA ALA A 23 -30.51 5.58 -6.25
C ALA A 23 -29.23 5.77 -5.39
N PRO A 24 -29.36 5.95 -4.07
CA PRO A 24 -28.22 6.07 -3.16
C PRO A 24 -27.32 4.83 -3.29
N LEU A 25 -26.01 5.04 -3.35
CA LEU A 25 -25.03 3.94 -3.29
C LEU A 25 -25.04 3.38 -1.88
N ASP A 26 -25.86 2.34 -1.67
CA ASP A 26 -25.78 1.49 -0.49
C ASP A 26 -24.35 0.96 -0.38
N GLU A 27 -23.72 1.16 0.78
CA GLU A 27 -22.50 0.44 1.12
C GLU A 27 -22.74 -1.05 0.90
N PRO A 28 -21.82 -1.78 0.23
CA PRO A 28 -22.00 -3.21 0.07
C PRO A 28 -22.17 -3.82 1.46
N PRO A 29 -23.17 -4.70 1.65
CA PRO A 29 -23.40 -5.31 2.94
C PRO A 29 -22.12 -5.98 3.43
N PRO A 30 -21.86 -5.97 4.76
CA PRO A 30 -20.70 -6.64 5.32
C PRO A 30 -20.60 -8.06 4.75
N PRO A 31 -19.39 -8.53 4.37
CA PRO A 31 -19.23 -9.87 3.86
C PRO A 31 -19.76 -10.87 4.89
N ALA A 32 -20.70 -11.72 4.47
CA ALA A 32 -21.21 -12.77 5.34
C ALA A 32 -20.10 -13.81 5.58
N LEU A 33 -19.68 -13.97 6.84
CA LEU A 33 -18.69 -14.96 7.22
C LEU A 33 -19.33 -16.35 7.30
N THR A 34 -18.58 -17.39 6.90
CA THR A 34 -19.00 -18.78 7.12
C THR A 34 -18.93 -19.15 8.61
N PRO A 35 -19.67 -20.18 9.07
CA PRO A 35 -19.54 -20.65 10.46
C PRO A 35 -18.11 -21.01 10.87
N GLU A 36 -17.33 -21.56 9.94
CA GLU A 36 -15.90 -21.84 10.12
C GLU A 36 -15.10 -20.55 10.32
N GLN A 37 -15.30 -19.54 9.46
CA GLN A 37 -14.65 -18.24 9.60
C GLN A 37 -15.01 -17.53 10.90
N VAL A 38 -16.27 -17.65 11.36
CA VAL A 38 -16.69 -17.13 12.67
C VAL A 38 -15.92 -17.82 13.80
N GLY A 39 -15.70 -19.14 13.71
CA GLY A 39 -14.86 -19.89 14.65
C GLY A 39 -13.42 -19.38 14.67
N LEU A 40 -12.82 -19.18 13.49
CA LEU A 40 -11.47 -18.63 13.35
C LEU A 40 -11.35 -17.22 13.93
N CYS A 41 -12.33 -16.35 13.67
CA CYS A 41 -12.37 -15.00 14.25
C CYS A 41 -12.47 -15.02 15.78
N ARG A 42 -13.23 -15.96 16.36
CA ARG A 42 -13.35 -16.09 17.81
C ARG A 42 -12.02 -16.53 18.44
N GLU A 43 -11.38 -17.56 17.87
CA GLU A 43 -10.07 -18.04 18.37
C GLU A 43 -9.02 -16.92 18.31
N ALA A 44 -8.96 -16.19 17.20
CA ALA A 44 -8.04 -15.08 17.04
C ALA A 44 -8.33 -13.93 18.01
N LEU A 45 -9.61 -13.62 18.26
CA LEU A 45 -10.00 -12.59 19.21
C LEU A 45 -9.50 -12.93 20.62
N GLU A 46 -9.74 -14.17 21.09
CA GLU A 46 -9.25 -14.65 22.38
C GLU A 46 -7.71 -14.54 22.48
N TYR A 47 -7.00 -14.88 21.40
CA TYR A 47 -5.55 -14.74 21.33
C TYR A 47 -5.09 -13.28 21.47
N PHE A 48 -5.65 -12.37 20.67
CA PHE A 48 -5.25 -10.95 20.67
C PHE A 48 -5.66 -10.23 21.96
N GLU A 49 -6.81 -10.57 22.56
CA GLU A 49 -7.19 -10.07 23.89
C GLU A 49 -6.19 -10.50 24.96
N GLY A 50 -5.74 -11.76 24.90
CA GLY A 50 -4.67 -12.26 25.78
C GLY A 50 -3.31 -11.60 25.55
N MET A 51 -3.03 -11.07 24.36
CA MET A 51 -1.86 -10.23 24.10
C MET A 51 -2.04 -8.82 24.66
N CYS A 52 -3.21 -8.19 24.47
CA CYS A 52 -3.51 -6.87 25.03
C CYS A 52 -3.40 -6.84 26.56
N GLY A 53 -3.63 -7.98 27.24
CA GLY A 53 -3.38 -8.13 28.68
C GLY A 53 -1.89 -8.19 29.10
N ARG A 54 -0.94 -8.18 28.14
CA ARG A 54 0.52 -8.29 28.38
C ARG A 54 1.30 -7.20 27.62
N PRO A 55 1.08 -5.91 27.93
CA PRO A 55 1.68 -4.80 27.19
C PRO A 55 3.22 -4.82 27.19
N GLU A 56 3.85 -5.20 28.30
CA GLU A 56 5.32 -5.30 28.40
C GLU A 56 5.91 -6.29 27.38
N ALA A 57 5.24 -7.43 27.17
CA ALA A 57 5.66 -8.42 26.18
C ALA A 57 5.55 -7.87 24.75
N MET A 58 4.52 -7.08 24.46
CA MET A 58 4.35 -6.42 23.16
C MET A 58 5.41 -5.33 22.92
N SER A 59 5.75 -4.54 23.95
CA SER A 59 6.83 -3.56 23.89
C SER A 59 8.17 -4.22 23.62
N ASP A 60 8.45 -5.34 24.28
CA ASP A 60 9.67 -6.12 24.07
C ASP A 60 9.73 -6.73 22.67
N GLU A 61 8.61 -7.26 22.16
CA GLU A 61 8.46 -7.74 20.80
C GLU A 61 8.77 -6.62 19.79
N PHE A 62 8.19 -5.43 19.97
CA PHE A 62 8.43 -4.28 19.10
C PHE A 62 9.89 -3.80 19.15
N ARG A 63 10.52 -3.81 20.33
CA ARG A 63 11.93 -3.42 20.50
C ARG A 63 12.87 -4.35 19.72
N ARG A 64 12.60 -5.66 19.72
CA ARG A 64 13.38 -6.66 18.96
C ARG A 64 13.31 -6.47 17.44
N LEU A 65 12.28 -5.78 16.94
CA LEU A 65 12.16 -5.48 15.51
C LEU A 65 13.18 -4.42 15.03
N GLN A 66 13.80 -3.64 15.92
CA GLN A 66 14.60 -2.47 15.55
C GLN A 66 15.94 -2.81 14.86
N ASP A 67 16.38 -4.07 14.87
CA ASP A 67 17.73 -4.47 14.47
C ASP A 67 17.97 -4.77 12.97
N THR A 68 16.96 -4.66 12.10
CA THR A 68 17.15 -5.01 10.66
C THR A 68 17.64 -3.85 9.78
N ARG A 69 17.85 -2.64 10.32
CA ARG A 69 18.08 -1.43 9.50
C ARG A 69 19.42 -1.40 8.75
N HIS A 70 20.46 -2.04 9.28
CA HIS A 70 21.84 -1.81 8.80
C HIS A 70 22.23 -2.69 7.59
N GLU A 71 21.72 -3.92 7.48
CA GLU A 71 22.04 -4.79 6.34
C GLU A 71 21.28 -4.39 5.07
N LEU A 72 20.00 -4.06 5.20
CA LEU A 72 19.12 -3.73 4.07
C LEU A 72 19.38 -2.34 3.48
N MET A 73 19.96 -1.40 4.24
CA MET A 73 20.35 -0.11 3.67
C MET A 73 21.40 -0.23 2.57
N ARG A 74 22.14 -1.33 2.44
CA ARG A 74 23.14 -1.53 1.37
C ARG A 74 22.51 -1.92 0.01
N SER A 75 21.21 -2.18 -0.05
CA SER A 75 20.53 -2.64 -1.26
C SER A 75 19.70 -1.57 -1.96
N SER A 76 20.03 -0.27 -1.90
CA SER A 76 19.22 0.82 -2.51
C SER A 76 20.02 1.72 -3.47
N ASN A 77 20.85 1.13 -4.33
CA ASN A 77 21.74 1.86 -5.22
C ASN A 77 20.97 2.72 -6.22
N GLU A 78 19.90 2.20 -6.81
CA GLU A 78 19.11 2.93 -7.82
C GLU A 78 18.44 4.15 -7.21
N ALA A 79 17.91 4.01 -5.99
CA ALA A 79 17.28 5.13 -5.29
C ALA A 79 18.27 6.24 -4.90
N ARG A 80 19.55 5.90 -4.69
CA ARG A 80 20.60 6.85 -4.30
C ARG A 80 21.36 7.47 -5.47
N ASN A 81 21.15 6.96 -6.68
CA ASN A 81 21.68 7.53 -7.92
C ASN A 81 21.30 9.01 -8.00
N ALA A 82 22.26 9.87 -8.38
CA ALA A 82 22.07 11.31 -8.47
C ALA A 82 20.84 11.70 -9.32
N ALA A 83 20.56 10.95 -10.39
CA ALA A 83 19.41 11.19 -11.26
C ALA A 83 18.04 10.92 -10.59
N ASN A 84 18.02 10.15 -9.50
CA ASN A 84 16.80 9.71 -8.80
C ASN A 84 16.59 10.41 -7.45
N ARG A 85 17.59 11.12 -6.93
CA ARG A 85 17.51 11.76 -5.61
C ARG A 85 16.32 12.71 -5.49
N GLU A 86 16.05 13.50 -6.53
CA GLU A 86 14.93 14.43 -6.52
C GLU A 86 13.55 13.76 -6.61
N LYS A 87 13.48 12.48 -6.99
CA LYS A 87 12.24 11.70 -7.02
C LYS A 87 11.89 11.12 -5.63
N ASN A 88 12.78 11.27 -4.63
CA ASN A 88 12.57 10.82 -3.27
C ASN A 88 12.07 11.96 -2.37
N ARG A 89 10.97 11.74 -1.67
CA ARG A 89 10.45 12.69 -0.67
C ARG A 89 11.33 12.75 0.58
N TYR A 90 11.84 11.59 1.03
CA TYR A 90 12.75 11.49 2.17
C TYR A 90 13.98 10.68 1.77
N ILE A 91 15.17 11.16 2.16
CA ILE A 91 16.45 10.56 1.79
C ILE A 91 16.68 9.18 2.42
N ASP A 92 16.04 8.92 3.56
CA ASP A 92 16.15 7.72 4.38
C ASP A 92 14.99 6.74 4.17
N VAL A 93 13.97 7.12 3.39
CA VAL A 93 12.82 6.26 3.04
C VAL A 93 12.82 5.97 1.54
N VAL A 94 13.65 5.01 1.15
CA VAL A 94 13.87 4.61 -0.25
C VAL A 94 13.62 3.11 -0.46
N PRO A 95 13.22 2.67 -1.67
CA PRO A 95 13.01 1.26 -1.95
C PRO A 95 14.33 0.49 -2.02
N PHE A 96 14.31 -0.80 -1.68
CA PHE A 96 15.41 -1.72 -1.99
C PHE A 96 15.38 -2.09 -3.49
N ASP A 97 16.55 -2.25 -4.09
CA ASP A 97 16.76 -2.58 -5.51
C ASP A 97 16.10 -3.92 -5.88
N THR A 98 16.02 -4.85 -4.92
CA THR A 98 15.42 -6.19 -5.08
C THR A 98 13.89 -6.17 -5.08
N THR A 99 13.27 -5.18 -4.42
CA THR A 99 11.81 -5.08 -4.28
C THR A 99 11.22 -3.84 -4.95
N ARG A 100 12.06 -2.96 -5.52
CA ARG A 100 11.58 -1.73 -6.15
C ARG A 100 10.69 -2.03 -7.34
N VAL A 101 9.70 -1.17 -7.51
CA VAL A 101 8.89 -1.11 -8.72
C VAL A 101 9.73 -0.53 -9.85
N ARG A 102 9.54 -1.04 -11.07
CA ARG A 102 10.28 -0.60 -12.27
C ARG A 102 9.29 -0.24 -13.36
N LEU A 103 9.20 1.04 -13.70
CA LEU A 103 8.33 1.50 -14.77
C LEU A 103 8.85 1.01 -16.13
N LYS A 104 7.95 0.57 -17.00
CA LYS A 104 8.31 0.25 -18.38
C LYS A 104 8.59 1.57 -19.09
N ARG A 105 9.56 1.54 -20.00
CA ARG A 105 9.95 2.73 -20.76
C ARG A 105 8.75 3.26 -21.52
N SER A 106 8.39 4.54 -21.29
CA SER A 106 7.46 5.23 -22.18
C SER A 106 8.18 5.49 -23.52
N THR A 107 7.65 4.95 -24.62
CA THR A 107 8.21 5.12 -25.97
C THR A 107 8.05 6.53 -26.55
N THR A 108 7.60 7.50 -25.74
CA THR A 108 7.12 8.81 -26.22
C THR A 108 7.92 10.03 -25.73
N SER A 109 8.91 9.85 -24.86
CA SER A 109 9.77 10.96 -24.38
C SER A 109 11.25 10.68 -24.63
N GLN A 110 11.90 11.57 -25.40
CA GLN A 110 13.32 11.50 -25.80
C GLN A 110 14.32 11.77 -24.64
N THR A 111 13.84 11.92 -23.41
CA THR A 111 14.68 12.16 -22.22
C THR A 111 14.87 10.84 -21.47
N SER A 112 16.13 10.41 -21.35
CA SER A 112 16.66 9.27 -20.57
C SER A 112 15.64 8.31 -19.93
N SER A 113 15.70 7.05 -20.37
CA SER A 113 14.81 5.96 -19.94
C SER A 113 14.96 5.59 -18.45
N ASN A 114 14.47 6.43 -17.56
CA ASN A 114 14.57 6.22 -16.12
C ASN A 114 13.37 5.40 -15.63
N ASP A 115 13.61 4.15 -15.21
CA ASP A 115 12.58 3.22 -14.72
C ASP A 115 12.18 3.47 -13.25
N TYR A 116 12.75 4.51 -12.63
CA TYR A 116 12.69 4.72 -11.20
C TYR A 116 11.42 5.42 -10.74
N ILE A 117 10.78 4.80 -9.75
CA ILE A 117 9.79 5.40 -8.84
C ILE A 117 10.09 4.92 -7.41
N ASN A 118 9.89 5.77 -6.41
CA ASN A 118 10.03 5.38 -5.00
C ASN A 118 8.82 4.54 -4.56
N ALA A 119 8.86 3.27 -4.90
CA ALA A 119 7.84 2.29 -4.56
C ALA A 119 8.45 0.89 -4.43
N SER A 120 7.89 0.06 -3.56
CA SER A 120 8.31 -1.33 -3.34
C SER A 120 7.12 -2.28 -3.49
N PHE A 121 7.32 -3.43 -4.13
CA PHE A 121 6.40 -4.56 -3.99
C PHE A 121 6.44 -5.07 -2.56
N ILE A 122 5.27 -5.36 -2.01
CA ILE A 122 5.08 -5.87 -0.66
C ILE A 122 4.20 -7.11 -0.72
N LYS A 123 4.71 -8.20 -0.16
CA LYS A 123 4.05 -9.48 -0.08
C LYS A 123 4.22 -10.05 1.33
N VAL A 124 3.10 -10.33 2.00
CA VAL A 124 3.12 -10.88 3.37
C VAL A 124 3.28 -12.40 3.37
N THR A 125 2.74 -13.08 2.35
CA THR A 125 2.79 -14.54 2.21
C THR A 125 2.82 -14.93 0.74
N GLU A 126 3.34 -16.13 0.44
CA GLU A 126 3.32 -16.75 -0.89
C GLU A 126 1.92 -17.11 -1.39
N ASP A 127 0.93 -17.20 -0.48
CA ASP A 127 -0.46 -17.48 -0.84
C ASP A 127 -1.08 -16.35 -1.68
N ASN A 128 -1.44 -16.67 -2.93
CA ASN A 128 -2.01 -15.73 -3.88
C ASN A 128 -3.47 -15.31 -3.54
N ARG A 129 -4.11 -15.95 -2.56
CA ARG A 129 -5.42 -15.53 -2.04
C ARG A 129 -5.31 -14.28 -1.16
N VAL A 130 -4.12 -14.02 -0.61
CA VAL A 130 -3.83 -12.83 0.19
C VAL A 130 -3.39 -11.68 -0.71
N ALA A 131 -3.86 -10.48 -0.41
CA ALA A 131 -3.58 -9.28 -1.18
C ALA A 131 -2.07 -9.00 -1.29
N LYS A 132 -1.66 -8.59 -2.48
CA LYS A 132 -0.33 -8.03 -2.75
C LYS A 132 -0.43 -6.52 -2.86
N PHE A 133 0.61 -5.83 -2.41
CA PHE A 133 0.63 -4.38 -2.35
C PHE A 133 1.84 -3.80 -3.08
N ILE A 134 1.71 -2.57 -3.53
CA ILE A 134 2.83 -1.66 -3.77
C ILE A 134 2.75 -0.58 -2.70
N SER A 135 3.81 -0.46 -1.90
CA SER A 135 3.96 0.62 -0.93
C SER A 135 4.80 1.73 -1.55
N THR A 136 4.26 2.94 -1.59
CA THR A 136 4.91 4.11 -2.21
C THR A 136 4.81 5.36 -1.33
N GLN A 137 5.72 6.31 -1.58
CA GLN A 137 5.66 7.62 -0.94
C GLN A 137 4.38 8.39 -1.33
N GLY A 138 4.06 9.46 -0.60
CA GLY A 138 3.09 10.43 -1.12
C GLY A 138 3.67 11.08 -2.38
N PRO A 139 3.01 11.01 -3.54
CA PRO A 139 3.57 11.52 -4.80
C PRO A 139 4.05 12.96 -4.66
N LEU A 140 5.18 13.26 -5.29
CA LEU A 140 5.68 14.64 -5.49
C LEU A 140 5.04 15.19 -6.75
N ALA A 141 4.87 16.50 -6.85
CA ALA A 141 4.35 17.14 -8.07
C ALA A 141 5.11 16.69 -9.34
N LYS A 142 6.44 16.54 -9.25
CA LYS A 142 7.30 16.08 -10.35
C LYS A 142 7.24 14.57 -10.63
N THR A 143 6.56 13.78 -9.79
CA THR A 143 6.44 12.31 -9.93
C THR A 143 4.98 11.87 -10.13
N PHE A 144 4.05 12.78 -10.45
CA PHE A 144 2.66 12.41 -10.71
C PHE A 144 2.53 11.49 -11.92
N ASP A 145 3.25 11.80 -13.00
CA ASP A 145 3.27 11.00 -14.22
C ASP A 145 3.80 9.58 -13.93
N ASP A 146 4.91 9.48 -13.20
CA ASP A 146 5.49 8.21 -12.75
C ASP A 146 4.48 7.39 -11.90
N PHE A 147 3.75 8.06 -10.99
CA PHE A 147 2.76 7.41 -10.13
C PHE A 147 1.58 6.86 -10.93
N TRP A 148 1.03 7.64 -11.87
CA TRP A 148 -0.07 7.18 -12.70
C TRP A 148 0.36 6.13 -13.75
N GLU A 149 1.59 6.22 -14.27
CA GLU A 149 2.20 5.14 -15.06
C GLU A 149 2.27 3.84 -14.25
N MET A 150 2.76 3.89 -13.00
CA MET A 150 2.77 2.73 -12.11
C MET A 150 1.37 2.14 -11.92
N VAL A 151 0.39 2.99 -11.60
CA VAL A 151 -0.99 2.57 -11.37
C VAL A 151 -1.57 1.87 -12.60
N TYR A 152 -1.32 2.43 -13.78
CA TYR A 152 -1.76 1.86 -15.04
C TYR A 152 -1.00 0.57 -15.39
N GLU A 153 0.34 0.59 -15.44
CA GLU A 153 1.15 -0.56 -15.87
C GLU A 153 0.91 -1.81 -15.03
N TYR A 154 0.78 -1.63 -13.73
CA TYR A 154 0.59 -2.74 -12.80
C TYR A 154 -0.89 -3.05 -12.56
N GLN A 155 -1.81 -2.24 -13.09
CA GLN A 155 -3.26 -2.43 -12.98
C GLN A 155 -3.73 -2.38 -11.51
N CYS A 156 -3.46 -1.29 -10.79
CA CYS A 156 -4.03 -1.10 -9.44
C CYS A 156 -5.55 -0.81 -9.54
N PRO A 157 -6.44 -1.65 -9.00
CA PRO A 157 -7.83 -1.25 -8.83
C PRO A 157 -8.06 -0.30 -7.64
N ILE A 158 -7.18 -0.31 -6.64
CA ILE A 158 -7.39 0.39 -5.36
C ILE A 158 -6.12 1.15 -4.96
N ILE A 159 -6.30 2.42 -4.60
CA ILE A 159 -5.28 3.27 -3.96
C ILE A 159 -5.77 3.60 -2.55
N VAL A 160 -5.01 3.17 -1.55
CA VAL A 160 -5.24 3.48 -0.14
C VAL A 160 -4.30 4.60 0.27
N MET A 161 -4.82 5.82 0.30
CA MET A 161 -4.10 7.00 0.76
C MET A 161 -4.32 7.19 2.26
N LEU A 162 -3.27 6.95 3.04
CA LEU A 162 -3.39 6.98 4.50
C LEU A 162 -3.08 8.35 5.08
N THR A 163 -2.74 9.36 4.26
CA THR A 163 -2.38 10.73 4.68
C THR A 163 -3.29 11.77 4.07
N GLN A 164 -3.36 12.95 4.68
CA GLN A 164 -3.97 14.11 4.03
C GLN A 164 -3.01 14.70 2.99
N PHE A 165 -3.58 15.41 2.01
CA PHE A 165 -2.81 16.25 1.11
C PHE A 165 -2.20 17.40 1.90
N ASP A 166 -0.89 17.54 1.77
CA ASP A 166 -0.06 18.47 2.52
C ASP A 166 1.29 18.55 1.82
N SER A 167 1.83 19.76 1.64
CA SER A 167 3.06 19.96 0.85
C SER A 167 4.26 19.20 1.42
N LEU A 168 4.27 18.92 2.73
CA LEU A 168 5.33 18.15 3.37
C LEU A 168 5.16 16.64 3.19
N LYS A 169 3.92 16.13 3.14
CA LYS A 169 3.63 14.68 3.18
C LYS A 169 3.16 14.08 1.86
N CYS A 170 2.35 14.79 1.08
CA CYS A 170 1.74 14.31 -0.16
C CYS A 170 1.13 15.46 -0.95
N ASP A 171 1.62 15.68 -2.18
CA ASP A 171 1.00 16.64 -3.10
C ASP A 171 -0.30 16.08 -3.68
N GLU A 172 -1.20 16.96 -4.14
CA GLU A 172 -2.53 16.63 -4.66
C GLU A 172 -2.43 15.96 -6.05
N TYR A 173 -2.23 14.64 -6.08
CA TYR A 173 -2.13 13.82 -7.32
C TYR A 173 -3.49 13.35 -7.87
N LEU A 174 -4.59 13.74 -7.21
CA LEU A 174 -5.97 13.47 -7.63
C LEU A 174 -6.63 14.81 -7.98
N PRO A 175 -7.46 14.91 -9.04
CA PRO A 175 -8.07 16.16 -9.46
C PRO A 175 -9.27 16.56 -8.58
N LEU A 176 -9.09 16.63 -7.25
CA LEU A 176 -10.16 16.87 -6.28
C LEU A 176 -10.87 18.21 -6.52
N ARG A 177 -10.14 19.22 -7.02
CA ARG A 177 -10.70 20.56 -7.33
C ARG A 177 -11.18 20.69 -8.77
N LYS A 178 -10.53 20.01 -9.72
CA LYS A 178 -10.76 20.18 -11.17
C LYS A 178 -11.70 19.12 -11.75
N GLN A 179 -12.10 18.11 -10.99
CA GLN A 179 -12.82 16.88 -11.40
C GLN A 179 -12.08 16.00 -12.43
N ARG A 180 -11.21 16.58 -13.26
CA ARG A 180 -10.36 15.92 -14.24
C ARG A 180 -9.02 16.64 -14.37
N GLU A 181 -7.95 15.88 -14.55
CA GLU A 181 -6.61 16.40 -14.84
C GLU A 181 -5.82 15.39 -15.67
N ALA A 182 -4.86 15.91 -16.45
CA ALA A 182 -3.93 15.10 -17.22
C ALA A 182 -2.60 14.96 -16.45
N TYR A 183 -2.11 13.73 -16.34
CA TYR A 183 -0.81 13.39 -15.78
C TYR A 183 -0.04 12.58 -16.83
N GLY A 184 0.92 13.21 -17.50
CA GLY A 184 1.55 12.70 -18.71
C GLY A 184 0.51 12.36 -19.79
N LYS A 185 0.47 11.08 -20.19
CA LYS A 185 -0.48 10.55 -21.19
C LYS A 185 -1.82 10.09 -20.60
N TYR A 186 -1.98 10.17 -19.27
CA TYR A 186 -3.17 9.68 -18.57
C TYR A 186 -4.14 10.81 -18.24
N ASN A 187 -5.43 10.59 -18.52
CA ASN A 187 -6.50 11.48 -18.10
C ASN A 187 -7.25 10.86 -16.92
N VAL A 188 -7.09 11.46 -15.74
CA VAL A 188 -7.74 10.98 -14.52
C VAL A 188 -8.99 11.81 -14.28
N LYS A 189 -10.12 11.15 -14.02
CA LYS A 189 -11.40 11.78 -13.73
C LYS A 189 -11.99 11.17 -12.46
N ILE A 190 -12.46 12.01 -11.55
CA ILE A 190 -13.27 11.57 -10.42
C ILE A 190 -14.70 11.36 -10.92
N THR A 191 -15.20 10.13 -10.79
CA THR A 191 -16.58 9.79 -11.17
C THR A 191 -17.55 9.92 -10.01
N ASN A 192 -17.08 9.67 -8.78
CA ASN A 192 -17.83 9.81 -7.55
C ASN A 192 -16.87 10.08 -6.37
N ALA A 193 -17.35 10.78 -5.34
CA ALA A 193 -16.59 11.05 -4.13
C ALA A 193 -17.52 11.09 -2.91
N LYS A 194 -17.21 10.28 -1.90
CA LYS A 194 -17.72 10.38 -0.54
C LYS A 194 -16.57 10.88 0.35
N ARG A 195 -16.85 11.80 1.27
CA ARG A 195 -15.84 12.38 2.17
C ARG A 195 -16.20 12.05 3.60
N ASP A 196 -15.31 11.33 4.27
CA ASP A 196 -15.42 11.03 5.70
C ASP A 196 -14.28 11.74 6.45
N SER A 197 -14.61 12.33 7.61
CA SER A 197 -13.69 13.14 8.40
C SER A 197 -12.90 12.28 9.39
N HIS A 198 -11.75 11.75 8.96
CA HIS A 198 -10.82 11.03 9.84
C HIS A 198 -9.39 11.61 9.77
N HIS A 199 -8.76 11.75 10.94
CA HIS A 199 -7.39 12.23 11.11
C HIS A 199 -6.41 11.03 11.14
N ALA A 200 -5.19 11.19 10.64
CA ALA A 200 -4.26 10.05 10.51
C ALA A 200 -2.79 10.41 10.85
N GLY A 201 -2.19 9.62 11.76
CA GLY A 201 -0.81 9.70 12.29
C GLY A 201 0.30 9.16 11.38
N ILE A 202 1.50 8.86 11.86
CA ILE A 202 2.68 8.43 11.05
C ILE A 202 2.82 6.87 11.08
N GLY A 203 3.59 6.25 10.18
CA GLY A 203 3.80 4.77 10.17
C GLY A 203 2.66 3.91 9.58
N ARG A 204 1.61 4.55 9.06
CA ARG A 204 0.32 3.94 8.70
C ARG A 204 0.36 2.84 7.65
N THR A 205 1.23 2.92 6.64
CA THR A 205 1.22 1.94 5.54
C THR A 205 1.60 0.54 6.00
N GLY A 206 2.60 0.42 6.89
CA GLY A 206 2.94 -0.86 7.50
C GLY A 206 1.80 -1.39 8.35
N ALA A 207 1.23 -0.54 9.22
CA ALA A 207 0.13 -0.93 10.10
C ALA A 207 -1.09 -1.40 9.30
N TYR A 208 -1.49 -0.66 8.26
CA TYR A 208 -2.59 -1.03 7.38
C TYR A 208 -2.34 -2.39 6.70
N ILE A 209 -1.15 -2.60 6.12
CA ILE A 209 -0.83 -3.87 5.45
C ILE A 209 -0.81 -5.03 6.45
N THR A 210 -0.24 -4.84 7.64
CA THR A 210 -0.27 -5.87 8.70
C THR A 210 -1.71 -6.21 9.06
N ILE A 211 -2.54 -5.23 9.43
CA ILE A 211 -3.94 -5.46 9.81
C ILE A 211 -4.72 -6.16 8.68
N HIS A 212 -4.64 -5.63 7.46
CA HIS A 212 -5.37 -6.16 6.30
C HIS A 212 -4.96 -7.61 6.01
N SER A 213 -3.65 -7.87 5.95
CA SER A 213 -3.15 -9.21 5.64
C SER A 213 -3.38 -10.23 6.76
N THR A 214 -3.32 -9.81 8.03
CA THR A 214 -3.66 -10.66 9.17
C THR A 214 -5.11 -11.11 9.09
N ILE A 215 -6.04 -10.19 8.82
CA ILE A 215 -7.46 -10.53 8.67
C ILE A 215 -7.68 -11.49 7.50
N GLU A 216 -7.10 -11.21 6.32
CA GLU A 216 -7.24 -12.12 5.16
C GLU A 216 -6.68 -13.52 5.46
N ARG A 217 -5.51 -13.62 6.10
CA ARG A 217 -4.87 -14.91 6.44
C ARG A 217 -5.65 -15.67 7.52
N LEU A 218 -6.12 -14.97 8.54
CA LEU A 218 -6.99 -15.53 9.58
C LEU A 218 -8.24 -16.14 8.98
N LEU A 219 -8.91 -15.42 8.07
CA LEU A 219 -10.11 -15.91 7.37
C LEU A 219 -9.84 -17.11 6.43
N LEU A 220 -8.57 -17.38 6.13
CA LEU A 220 -8.11 -18.56 5.41
C LEU A 220 -7.61 -19.69 6.33
N GLY A 221 -7.71 -19.53 7.65
CA GLY A 221 -7.29 -20.53 8.65
C GLY A 221 -5.79 -20.53 8.96
N ASP A 222 -5.03 -19.54 8.50
CA ASP A 222 -3.59 -19.47 8.75
C ASP A 222 -3.28 -18.90 10.14
N LYS A 223 -3.03 -19.78 11.11
CA LYS A 223 -2.70 -19.41 12.50
C LYS A 223 -1.38 -18.65 12.64
N SER A 224 -0.47 -18.74 11.66
CA SER A 224 0.77 -17.95 11.72
C SER A 224 0.52 -16.45 11.51
N SER A 225 -0.70 -16.05 11.12
CA SER A 225 -1.14 -14.64 11.09
C SER A 225 -1.21 -13.98 12.47
N TYR A 226 -1.18 -14.77 13.55
CA TYR A 226 -1.20 -14.29 14.94
C TYR A 226 0.15 -13.69 15.35
N HIS A 227 1.24 -14.12 14.71
CA HIS A 227 2.59 -13.60 14.93
C HIS A 227 2.81 -12.31 14.14
N LEU A 228 2.35 -11.19 14.73
CA LEU A 228 2.41 -9.88 14.09
C LEU A 228 3.84 -9.39 13.92
N ASP A 229 4.77 -9.69 14.84
CA ASP A 229 6.19 -9.41 14.67
C ASP A 229 6.77 -10.05 13.42
N GLU A 230 6.53 -11.33 13.17
CA GLU A 230 7.03 -12.03 11.98
C GLU A 230 6.49 -11.41 10.70
N THR A 231 5.22 -10.99 10.72
CA THR A 231 4.63 -10.22 9.63
C THR A 231 5.36 -8.89 9.43
N VAL A 232 5.62 -8.13 10.51
CA VAL A 232 6.35 -6.85 10.42
C VAL A 232 7.81 -7.04 10.01
N LYS A 233 8.50 -8.08 10.49
CA LYS A 233 9.85 -8.46 10.04
C LYS A 233 9.85 -8.69 8.53
N THR A 234 8.89 -9.48 8.02
CA THR A 234 8.71 -9.74 6.59
C THR A 234 8.46 -8.46 5.78
N LEU A 235 7.71 -7.51 6.32
CA LEU A 235 7.51 -6.22 5.67
C LEU A 235 8.79 -5.38 5.64
N ARG A 236 9.57 -5.39 6.74
CA ARG A 236 10.82 -4.63 6.86
C ARG A 236 11.95 -5.16 5.96
N THR A 237 11.93 -6.43 5.56
CA THR A 237 12.87 -6.95 4.54
C THR A 237 12.55 -6.45 3.13
N GLN A 238 11.32 -5.97 2.89
CA GLN A 238 10.88 -5.53 1.56
C GLN A 238 10.84 -4.01 1.42
N ARG A 239 10.64 -3.26 2.51
CA ARG A 239 10.74 -1.80 2.51
C ARG A 239 11.13 -1.26 3.89
N VAL A 240 12.00 -0.26 3.89
CA VAL A 240 12.42 0.40 5.12
C VAL A 240 11.25 1.09 5.83
N GLY A 241 11.25 1.02 7.17
CA GLY A 241 10.33 1.80 8.00
C GLY A 241 8.88 1.30 7.99
N MET A 242 8.63 0.03 7.67
CA MET A 242 7.31 -0.59 7.84
C MET A 242 7.00 -0.77 9.34
N VAL A 243 5.89 -0.15 9.78
CA VAL A 243 5.46 0.02 11.19
C VAL A 243 6.52 0.73 12.03
N GLN A 244 6.33 2.02 12.33
CA GLN A 244 7.42 2.87 12.85
C GLN A 244 7.37 3.15 14.36
N THR A 245 6.19 3.22 14.94
CA THR A 245 5.98 3.69 16.31
C THR A 245 5.17 2.68 17.11
N GLU A 246 5.57 2.52 18.36
CA GLU A 246 4.72 2.04 19.44
C GLU A 246 3.87 3.24 19.92
N ILE A 247 2.59 3.04 20.24
CA ILE A 247 1.66 4.08 20.69
C ILE A 247 1.18 3.71 22.08
#